data_AF-A0AAD3D5X4-F1
#
_entry.id   AF-A0AAD3D5X4-F1
#
_cell.length_a   1.000
_cell.length_b   1.000
_cell.length_c   1.000
_cell.angle_alpha   90.00
_cell.angle_beta   90.00
_cell.angle_gamma   90.00
#
_symmetry.space_group_name_H-M   'P 1'
#
loop_
_entity.id
_entity.type
_entity.pdbx_description
1 polymer ?
#
loop_
_entity_poly.entity_id
_entity_poly.type
_entity_poly.pdbx_seq_one_letter_code
_entity_poly.pdbx_strand_id
1 'polypeptide(L)'
;MCAPTPIPMQPCIETCQEVQEVANKAPKRKQPNSPKSKGKRNQSKQQKPNTPNKNKNKKSPKKKKGPPKKKIVEYELTLEQEARYIAMDCEFVGVGPNGYKSALARVSLVDYNNAIILDTYVQVDEPVTDYRTFVSGIESHHLNEDAMESKQCIELVMRLLKGKILVGHGLKNDLGVMNIQHPWYDTRDTAKYEPFMKKTKKNAPPTSMPNPRKLKDLALTKLDRVIQKEGEPHCSIEDAIAALDLYKKARCKWEAAMSYKMNRTQQIAEASETNF
;
A
#
# COMPACT_ATOMS: atom_id res chain seq x y z
N MET A 1 -30.52 -2.29 4.94
CA MET A 1 -29.59 -3.43 5.06
C MET A 1 -28.58 -3.07 6.14
N CYS A 2 -28.67 -3.70 7.31
CA CYS A 2 -27.84 -3.37 8.47
C CYS A 2 -26.36 -3.59 8.13
N ALA A 3 -25.53 -2.57 8.35
CA ALA A 3 -24.08 -2.76 8.39
C ALA A 3 -23.77 -3.65 9.61
N PRO A 4 -23.00 -4.75 9.46
CA PRO A 4 -22.53 -5.49 10.62
C PRO A 4 -21.68 -4.58 11.50
N THR A 5 -21.90 -4.65 12.80
CA THR A 5 -21.13 -3.93 13.81
C THR A 5 -19.65 -4.31 13.70
N PRO A 6 -18.73 -3.33 13.61
CA PRO A 6 -17.31 -3.63 13.65
C PRO A 6 -16.97 -4.23 15.02
N ILE A 7 -16.32 -5.40 15.01
CA ILE A 7 -15.79 -6.04 16.22
C ILE A 7 -14.84 -5.04 16.88
N PRO A 8 -15.10 -4.59 18.12
CA PRO A 8 -14.24 -3.61 18.77
C PRO A 8 -12.86 -4.22 18.99
N MET A 9 -11.81 -3.53 18.51
CA MET A 9 -10.45 -3.84 18.91
C MET A 9 -10.29 -3.52 20.39
N GLN A 10 -10.44 -4.54 21.25
CA GLN A 10 -10.01 -4.44 22.63
C GLN A 10 -8.48 -4.39 22.69
N PRO A 11 -7.87 -3.45 23.42
CA PRO A 11 -6.46 -3.52 23.75
C PRO A 11 -6.30 -4.59 24.84
N CYS A 12 -5.92 -5.81 24.46
CA CYS A 12 -5.44 -6.80 25.43
C CYS A 12 -4.06 -6.36 25.94
N ILE A 13 -4.07 -5.63 27.04
CA ILE A 13 -2.94 -5.51 27.95
C ILE A 13 -3.17 -6.60 28.98
N GLU A 14 -2.52 -7.76 28.84
CA GLU A 14 -2.00 -8.54 29.97
C GLU A 14 -1.19 -9.76 29.50
N THR A 15 0.09 -9.71 29.89
CA THR A 15 1.04 -10.78 30.20
C THR A 15 1.13 -12.00 29.28
N CYS A 16 2.33 -12.19 28.70
CA CYS A 16 3.13 -13.38 28.98
C CYS A 16 4.60 -13.12 28.60
N GLN A 17 5.47 -13.26 29.61
CA GLN A 17 6.92 -13.37 29.50
C GLN A 17 7.28 -14.72 28.87
N GLU A 18 8.53 -14.83 28.41
CA GLU A 18 9.26 -16.05 28.00
C GLU A 18 9.00 -16.58 26.59
N VAL A 19 9.83 -16.16 25.62
CA VAL A 19 10.91 -17.01 25.05
C VAL A 19 11.85 -16.18 24.16
N GLN A 20 13.09 -16.01 24.63
CA GLN A 20 14.29 -15.70 23.82
C GLN A 20 15.11 -17.00 23.68
N GLU A 21 16.01 -17.02 22.69
CA GLU A 21 16.85 -18.14 22.19
C GLU A 21 16.12 -18.92 21.08
N VAL A 22 16.47 -18.81 19.80
CA VAL A 22 17.76 -19.18 19.21
C VAL A 22 18.01 -18.40 17.91
N ALA A 23 18.96 -17.45 17.88
CA ALA A 23 19.49 -16.89 16.63
C ALA A 23 20.87 -16.23 16.83
N ASN A 24 21.81 -16.95 17.46
CA ASN A 24 23.23 -16.58 17.43
C ASN A 24 24.00 -17.69 16.74
N LYS A 25 24.33 -17.50 15.46
CA LYS A 25 25.54 -18.02 14.77
C LYS A 25 25.53 -17.64 13.28
N ALA A 26 26.20 -16.54 12.94
CA ALA A 26 26.94 -16.39 11.67
C ALA A 26 27.90 -15.16 11.74
N PRO A 27 29.05 -15.18 11.03
CA PRO A 27 30.26 -14.43 11.43
C PRO A 27 30.45 -13.05 10.76
N LYS A 28 31.23 -12.21 11.45
CA LYS A 28 31.60 -10.83 11.09
C LYS A 28 32.43 -10.72 9.79
N ARG A 29 32.03 -9.84 8.87
CA ARG A 29 32.80 -9.44 7.69
C ARG A 29 33.54 -8.11 7.93
N LYS A 30 34.85 -8.11 7.65
CA LYS A 30 35.78 -6.98 7.83
C LYS A 30 35.62 -5.92 6.71
N GLN A 31 35.71 -4.65 7.08
CA GLN A 31 35.82 -3.51 6.14
C GLN A 31 37.28 -3.31 5.67
N PRO A 32 37.54 -2.87 4.43
CA PRO A 32 38.87 -2.40 4.03
C PRO A 32 39.04 -0.88 4.22
N ASN A 33 40.25 -0.52 4.66
CA ASN A 33 40.76 0.83 4.89
C ASN A 33 41.03 1.60 3.58
N SER A 34 40.81 2.91 3.60
CA SER A 34 41.32 3.87 2.60
C SER A 34 42.65 4.50 3.05
N PRO A 35 43.62 4.76 2.14
CA PRO A 35 44.86 5.45 2.50
C PRO A 35 44.76 6.98 2.38
N LYS A 36 45.44 7.65 3.32
CA LYS A 36 45.69 9.09 3.39
C LYS A 36 46.75 9.54 2.38
N SER A 37 46.63 10.74 1.83
CA SER A 37 47.75 11.53 1.32
C SER A 37 47.73 12.96 1.90
N LYS A 38 48.93 13.52 2.09
CA LYS A 38 49.27 14.71 2.88
C LYS A 38 49.59 15.92 1.98
N GLY A 39 49.40 17.12 2.56
CA GLY A 39 50.16 18.37 2.26
C GLY A 39 49.40 19.39 1.41
N LYS A 40 49.53 20.72 1.56
CA LYS A 40 50.36 21.60 2.41
C LYS A 40 49.68 22.99 2.49
N ARG A 41 49.95 23.66 3.62
CA ARG A 41 49.82 25.08 4.01
C ARG A 41 49.89 26.16 2.90
N ASN A 42 49.09 27.24 3.02
CA ASN A 42 49.62 28.57 3.36
C ASN A 42 48.55 29.62 3.73
N GLN A 43 49.01 30.60 4.52
CA GLN A 43 48.27 31.66 5.24
C GLN A 43 48.10 32.93 4.40
N SER A 44 47.07 33.73 4.70
CA SER A 44 47.23 35.19 4.84
C SER A 44 46.11 35.82 5.68
N LYS A 45 46.54 36.73 6.56
CA LYS A 45 45.79 37.53 7.55
C LYS A 45 45.07 38.72 6.90
N GLN A 46 44.01 39.23 7.53
CA GLN A 46 43.79 40.64 7.95
C GLN A 46 42.30 40.81 8.33
N GLN A 47 41.98 41.04 9.62
CA GLN A 47 41.85 42.31 10.37
C GLN A 47 40.37 42.69 10.58
N LYS A 48 39.98 42.78 11.86
CA LYS A 48 38.75 43.42 12.35
C LYS A 48 38.91 44.95 12.33
N PRO A 49 37.79 45.68 12.36
CA PRO A 49 37.62 46.64 13.46
C PRO A 49 36.27 46.49 14.19
N ASN A 50 36.25 47.07 15.39
CA ASN A 50 35.22 46.99 16.42
C ASN A 50 34.17 48.12 16.32
N THR A 51 32.97 47.79 16.84
CA THR A 51 31.94 48.64 17.50
C THR A 51 31.08 49.62 16.66
N PRO A 52 29.87 50.06 17.13
CA PRO A 52 29.19 49.81 18.41
C PRO A 52 27.74 49.30 18.33
N ASN A 53 27.32 48.80 19.49
CA ASN A 53 26.02 48.32 19.93
C ASN A 53 24.86 49.33 19.67
N LYS A 54 23.75 48.87 19.07
CA LYS A 54 22.44 49.54 19.15
C LYS A 54 21.34 48.51 19.43
N ASN A 55 20.88 48.54 20.68
CA ASN A 55 19.65 47.95 21.19
C ASN A 55 18.45 48.27 20.27
N LYS A 56 17.78 47.23 19.75
CA LYS A 56 16.38 47.31 19.34
C LYS A 56 15.63 46.09 19.87
N ASN A 57 14.89 46.35 20.95
CA ASN A 57 13.86 45.51 21.53
C ASN A 57 12.82 45.14 20.44
N LYS A 58 12.82 43.89 19.95
CA LYS A 58 11.72 43.32 19.16
C LYS A 58 11.12 42.17 19.93
N LYS A 59 10.01 42.44 20.63
CA LYS A 59 9.14 41.42 21.24
C LYS A 59 8.69 40.46 20.14
N SER A 60 9.16 39.22 20.20
CA SER A 60 8.72 38.14 19.32
C SER A 60 7.33 37.66 19.78
N PRO A 61 6.35 37.46 18.88
CA PRO A 61 5.06 36.92 19.27
C PRO A 61 5.21 35.46 19.72
N LYS A 62 4.70 35.15 20.92
CA LYS A 62 4.68 33.80 21.50
C LYS A 62 3.90 32.86 20.56
N LYS A 63 4.60 31.94 19.89
CA LYS A 63 3.98 30.81 19.17
C LYS A 63 3.17 29.98 20.17
N LYS A 64 1.84 29.96 20.03
CA LYS A 64 0.97 29.01 20.73
C LYS A 64 1.41 27.60 20.34
N LYS A 65 1.89 26.83 21.32
CA LYS A 65 2.23 25.42 21.13
C LYS A 65 0.92 24.69 20.80
N GLY A 66 0.83 24.14 19.59
CA GLY A 66 -0.27 23.26 19.22
C GLY A 66 -0.33 22.04 20.15
N PRO A 67 -1.47 21.32 20.18
CA PRO A 67 -1.63 20.14 21.01
C PRO A 67 -0.48 19.14 20.75
N PRO A 68 -0.02 18.42 21.79
CA PRO A 68 1.09 17.50 21.66
C PRO A 68 0.76 16.47 20.58
N LYS A 69 1.60 16.39 19.55
CA LYS A 69 1.48 15.34 18.54
C LYS A 69 1.61 14.01 19.27
N LYS A 70 0.52 13.23 19.36
CA LYS A 70 0.58 11.84 19.83
C LYS A 70 1.65 11.13 18.99
N LYS A 71 2.72 10.63 19.63
CA LYS A 71 3.69 9.79 18.95
C LYS A 71 2.92 8.55 18.47
N ILE A 72 2.84 8.37 17.15
CA ILE A 72 2.35 7.11 16.59
C ILE A 72 3.45 6.10 16.89
N VAL A 73 3.22 5.26 17.88
CA VAL A 73 4.11 4.13 18.18
C VAL A 73 3.79 3.06 17.14
N GLU A 74 4.82 2.60 16.44
CA GLU A 74 4.71 1.52 15.46
C GLU A 74 4.64 0.20 16.25
N TYR A 75 3.41 -0.26 16.54
CA TYR A 75 3.19 -1.55 17.18
C TYR A 75 3.25 -2.65 16.13
N GLU A 76 4.11 -3.64 16.33
CA GLU A 76 4.08 -4.89 15.56
C GLU A 76 2.71 -5.57 15.71
N LEU A 77 2.23 -6.20 14.63
CA LEU A 77 0.97 -6.93 14.65
C LEU A 77 1.19 -8.32 15.25
N THR A 78 0.17 -8.88 15.89
CA THR A 78 0.17 -10.31 16.22
C THR A 78 -0.10 -11.14 14.97
N LEU A 79 0.28 -12.41 14.97
CA LEU A 79 0.01 -13.34 13.86
C LEU A 79 -1.47 -13.40 13.48
N GLU A 80 -2.36 -13.38 14.48
CA GLU A 80 -3.81 -13.35 14.26
C GLU A 80 -4.26 -12.05 13.55
N GLN A 81 -3.66 -10.91 13.90
CA GLN A 81 -3.96 -9.65 13.25
C GLN A 81 -3.43 -9.59 11.82
N GLU A 82 -2.24 -10.16 11.57
CA GLU A 82 -1.66 -10.30 10.24
C GLU A 82 -2.51 -11.18 9.33
N ALA A 83 -3.06 -12.28 9.85
CA ALA A 83 -3.93 -13.20 9.12
C ALA A 83 -5.25 -12.57 8.62
N ARG A 84 -5.55 -11.32 9.02
CA ARG A 84 -6.68 -10.56 8.48
C ARG A 84 -6.35 -9.89 7.15
N TYR A 85 -5.09 -9.75 6.77
CA TYR A 85 -4.68 -9.05 5.56
C TYR A 85 -4.41 -10.02 4.41
N ILE A 86 -4.92 -9.67 3.24
CA ILE A 86 -4.61 -10.30 1.98
C ILE A 86 -4.29 -9.20 0.98
N ALA A 87 -3.23 -9.37 0.18
CA ALA A 87 -3.00 -8.53 -0.98
C ALA A 87 -3.32 -9.27 -2.26
N MET A 88 -3.82 -8.54 -3.26
CA MET A 88 -4.29 -9.11 -4.51
C MET A 88 -3.90 -8.22 -5.69
N ASP A 89 -3.59 -8.86 -6.80
CA ASP A 89 -3.44 -8.25 -8.11
C ASP A 89 -3.90 -9.25 -9.19
N CYS A 90 -4.37 -8.74 -10.32
CA CYS A 90 -4.92 -9.55 -11.41
C CYS A 90 -4.34 -9.12 -12.76
N GLU A 91 -4.16 -10.09 -13.64
CA GLU A 91 -3.90 -9.85 -15.06
C GLU A 91 -5.16 -10.08 -15.89
N PHE A 92 -5.31 -9.28 -16.93
CA PHE A 92 -6.49 -9.29 -17.79
C PHE A 92 -6.13 -9.43 -19.26
N VAL A 93 -7.00 -10.11 -19.99
CA VAL A 93 -7.03 -10.09 -21.45
C VAL A 93 -8.22 -9.26 -21.94
N GLY A 94 -8.19 -8.87 -23.21
CA GLY A 94 -9.25 -8.20 -23.93
C GLY A 94 -10.17 -9.19 -24.65
N VAL A 95 -11.47 -9.00 -24.47
CA VAL A 95 -12.55 -9.71 -25.17
C VAL A 95 -13.46 -8.73 -25.91
N GLY A 96 -14.25 -9.25 -26.85
CA GLY A 96 -15.13 -8.46 -27.72
C GLY A 96 -14.38 -7.67 -28.80
N PRO A 97 -15.06 -6.83 -29.61
CA PRO A 97 -14.41 -6.13 -30.73
C PRO A 97 -13.21 -5.29 -30.27
N ASN A 98 -12.03 -5.57 -30.84
CA ASN A 98 -10.77 -4.90 -30.51
C ASN A 98 -10.36 -4.97 -29.02
N GLY A 99 -10.80 -6.00 -28.28
CA GLY A 99 -10.39 -6.21 -26.89
C GLY A 99 -10.88 -5.14 -25.90
N TYR A 100 -11.98 -4.44 -26.22
CA TYR A 100 -12.48 -3.29 -25.47
C TYR A 100 -12.90 -3.62 -24.04
N LYS A 101 -13.32 -4.87 -23.77
CA LYS A 101 -13.75 -5.35 -22.46
C LYS A 101 -12.62 -6.19 -21.85
N SER A 102 -12.31 -5.96 -20.57
CA SER A 102 -11.35 -6.79 -19.83
C SER A 102 -12.03 -8.05 -19.28
N ALA A 103 -11.35 -9.19 -19.38
CA ALA A 103 -11.70 -10.44 -18.73
C ALA A 103 -10.53 -10.94 -17.87
N LEU A 104 -10.84 -11.58 -16.72
CA LEU A 104 -9.85 -12.12 -15.80
C LEU A 104 -9.06 -13.25 -16.48
N ALA A 105 -7.74 -13.19 -16.39
CA ALA A 105 -6.86 -14.20 -17.00
C ALA A 105 -5.88 -14.81 -15.99
N ARG A 106 -5.47 -14.05 -14.98
CA ARG A 106 -4.71 -14.54 -13.83
C ARG A 106 -5.06 -13.75 -12.59
N VAL A 107 -5.09 -14.42 -11.44
CA VAL A 107 -5.25 -13.77 -10.14
C VAL A 107 -4.19 -14.29 -9.18
N SER A 108 -3.57 -13.37 -8.43
CA SER A 108 -2.60 -13.72 -7.39
C SER A 108 -3.01 -13.08 -6.06
N LEU A 109 -3.10 -13.89 -5.00
CA LEU A 109 -3.33 -13.47 -3.63
C LEU A 109 -2.12 -13.86 -2.79
N VAL A 110 -1.64 -12.93 -1.97
CA VAL A 110 -0.57 -13.16 -0.99
C VAL A 110 -1.02 -12.78 0.41
N ASP A 111 -0.48 -13.48 1.41
CA ASP A 111 -0.73 -13.19 2.81
C ASP A 111 0.12 -12.00 3.30
N TYR A 112 -0.03 -11.62 4.56
CA TYR A 112 0.74 -10.52 5.16
C TYR A 112 2.26 -10.77 5.16
N ASN A 113 2.72 -12.01 5.10
CA ASN A 113 4.13 -12.38 5.09
C ASN A 113 4.67 -12.66 3.68
N ASN A 114 3.91 -12.25 2.65
CA ASN A 114 4.21 -12.43 1.23
C ASN A 114 4.20 -13.89 0.76
N ALA A 115 3.62 -14.82 1.53
CA ALA A 115 3.37 -16.17 1.08
C ALA A 115 2.20 -16.20 0.10
N ILE A 116 2.33 -16.98 -0.97
CA ILE A 116 1.29 -17.12 -2.00
C ILE A 116 0.14 -17.96 -1.43
N ILE A 117 -1.06 -17.37 -1.40
CA ILE A 117 -2.31 -18.03 -1.01
C ILE A 117 -2.96 -18.66 -2.24
N LEU A 118 -2.98 -17.91 -3.35
CA LEU A 118 -3.53 -18.34 -4.62
C LEU A 118 -2.70 -17.69 -5.73
N ASP A 119 -2.31 -18.45 -6.73
CA ASP A 119 -1.80 -17.93 -8.00
C ASP A 119 -2.27 -18.88 -9.09
N THR A 120 -3.23 -18.43 -9.91
CA THR A 120 -3.85 -19.29 -10.92
C THR A 120 -4.17 -18.50 -12.16
N TYR A 121 -3.98 -19.15 -13.31
CA TYR A 121 -4.60 -18.74 -14.56
C TYR A 121 -6.09 -19.12 -14.55
N VAL A 122 -6.86 -18.38 -15.34
CA VAL A 122 -8.33 -18.47 -15.34
C VAL A 122 -8.82 -18.59 -16.77
N GLN A 123 -9.69 -19.57 -17.02
CA GLN A 123 -10.36 -19.70 -18.31
C GLN A 123 -11.21 -18.47 -18.61
N VAL A 124 -11.29 -18.09 -19.88
CA VAL A 124 -12.07 -16.94 -20.34
C VAL A 124 -13.27 -17.42 -21.14
N ASP A 125 -14.47 -17.10 -20.66
CA ASP A 125 -15.73 -17.58 -21.25
C ASP A 125 -16.00 -17.01 -22.65
N GLU A 126 -15.43 -15.84 -22.95
CA GLU A 126 -15.55 -15.15 -24.24
C GLU A 126 -14.27 -15.30 -25.09
N PRO A 127 -14.37 -15.31 -26.44
CA PRO A 127 -13.19 -15.34 -27.29
C PRO A 127 -12.25 -14.18 -27.01
N VAL A 128 -10.99 -14.50 -26.69
CA VAL A 128 -9.93 -13.52 -26.47
C VAL A 128 -9.53 -12.89 -27.80
N THR A 129 -9.67 -11.58 -27.90
CA THR A 129 -9.32 -10.80 -29.10
C THR A 129 -8.03 -10.00 -28.94
N ASP A 130 -7.58 -9.78 -27.71
CA ASP A 130 -6.29 -9.16 -27.39
C ASP A 130 -5.73 -9.73 -26.09
N TYR A 131 -4.65 -10.50 -26.14
CA TYR A 131 -4.03 -11.05 -24.93
C TYR A 131 -3.33 -10.00 -24.07
N ARG A 132 -3.00 -8.83 -24.64
CA ARG A 132 -2.24 -7.78 -23.96
C ARG A 132 -0.90 -8.31 -23.40
N THR A 133 -0.32 -9.33 -24.03
CA THR A 133 0.84 -10.10 -23.54
C THR A 133 2.02 -9.21 -23.15
N PHE A 134 2.23 -8.11 -23.88
CA PHE A 134 3.29 -7.14 -23.60
C PHE A 134 3.18 -6.47 -22.22
N VAL A 135 1.98 -6.49 -21.59
CA VAL A 135 1.74 -6.06 -20.22
C VAL A 135 1.41 -7.24 -19.33
N SER A 136 0.49 -8.12 -19.74
CA SER A 136 -0.10 -9.13 -18.87
C SER A 136 0.73 -10.39 -18.72
N GLY A 137 1.67 -10.64 -19.65
CA GLY A 137 2.38 -11.92 -19.77
C GLY A 137 1.48 -13.12 -20.13
N ILE A 138 0.20 -12.89 -20.43
CA ILE A 138 -0.75 -13.95 -20.78
C ILE A 138 -0.59 -14.35 -22.24
N GLU A 139 -0.71 -15.65 -22.49
CA GLU A 139 -0.62 -16.28 -23.81
C GLU A 139 -1.76 -17.29 -23.93
N SER A 140 -2.06 -17.72 -25.16
CA SER A 140 -3.18 -18.62 -25.42
C SER A 140 -3.11 -19.92 -24.62
N HIS A 141 -1.92 -20.49 -24.45
CA HIS A 141 -1.73 -21.76 -23.74
C HIS A 141 -2.01 -21.63 -22.23
N HIS A 142 -1.91 -20.43 -21.66
CA HIS A 142 -2.20 -20.19 -20.24
C HIS A 142 -3.70 -20.29 -19.91
N LEU A 143 -4.59 -20.16 -20.91
CA LEU A 143 -6.04 -20.10 -20.75
C LEU A 143 -6.75 -21.36 -21.26
N ASN A 144 -6.00 -22.46 -21.37
CA ASN A 144 -6.49 -23.74 -21.87
C ASN A 144 -7.35 -24.48 -20.81
N GLU A 145 -7.70 -25.73 -21.08
CA GLU A 145 -8.53 -26.57 -20.21
C GLU A 145 -7.89 -26.85 -18.83
N ASP A 146 -6.56 -26.70 -18.68
CA ASP A 146 -5.86 -26.86 -17.41
C ASP A 146 -6.01 -25.63 -16.49
N ALA A 147 -6.40 -24.48 -17.04
CA ALA A 147 -6.66 -23.28 -16.25
C ALA A 147 -7.95 -23.44 -15.43
N MET A 148 -8.04 -22.71 -14.31
CA MET A 148 -9.22 -22.78 -13.44
C MET A 148 -10.44 -22.15 -14.13
N GLU A 149 -11.60 -22.79 -14.04
CA GLU A 149 -12.84 -22.21 -14.55
C GLU A 149 -13.13 -20.85 -13.91
N SER A 150 -13.53 -19.87 -14.72
CA SER A 150 -13.82 -18.48 -14.32
C SER A 150 -14.71 -18.40 -13.07
N LYS A 151 -15.83 -19.12 -13.09
CA LYS A 151 -16.78 -19.14 -11.98
C LYS A 151 -16.18 -19.74 -10.71
N GLN A 152 -15.46 -20.86 -10.81
CA GLN A 152 -14.80 -21.51 -9.68
C GLN A 152 -13.74 -20.60 -9.06
N CYS A 153 -12.95 -19.93 -9.90
CA CYS A 153 -11.94 -18.99 -9.46
C CYS A 153 -12.55 -17.81 -8.69
N ILE A 154 -13.59 -17.18 -9.24
CA ILE A 154 -14.27 -16.05 -8.59
C ILE A 154 -14.88 -16.48 -7.24
N GLU A 155 -15.53 -17.64 -7.17
CA GLU A 155 -16.07 -18.18 -5.91
C GLU A 155 -14.98 -18.43 -4.86
N LEU A 156 -13.83 -18.96 -5.28
CA LEU A 156 -12.67 -19.17 -4.40
C LEU A 156 -12.12 -17.83 -3.88
N VAL A 157 -11.92 -16.85 -4.77
CA VAL A 157 -11.46 -15.50 -4.39
C VAL A 157 -12.44 -14.86 -3.40
N MET A 158 -13.75 -14.90 -3.67
CA MET A 158 -14.76 -14.38 -2.74
C MET A 158 -14.69 -15.04 -1.36
N ARG A 159 -14.46 -16.36 -1.31
CA ARG A 159 -14.31 -17.10 -0.05
C ARG A 159 -13.05 -16.65 0.71
N LEU A 160 -11.93 -16.51 0.01
CA LEU A 160 -10.66 -16.09 0.61
C LEU A 160 -10.72 -14.66 1.15
N LEU A 161 -11.44 -13.75 0.46
CA LEU A 161 -11.59 -12.36 0.86
C LEU A 161 -12.61 -12.13 1.98
N LYS A 162 -13.45 -13.13 2.31
CA LYS A 162 -14.50 -12.98 3.31
C LYS A 162 -13.91 -12.64 4.69
N GLY A 163 -14.29 -11.47 5.22
CA GLY A 163 -13.82 -10.98 6.53
C GLY A 163 -12.34 -10.58 6.54
N LYS A 164 -11.73 -10.35 5.38
CA LYS A 164 -10.34 -9.90 5.25
C LYS A 164 -10.26 -8.41 4.92
N ILE A 165 -9.12 -7.83 5.27
CA ILE A 165 -8.70 -6.52 4.80
C ILE A 165 -7.92 -6.73 3.50
N LEU A 166 -8.51 -6.30 2.39
CA LEU A 166 -7.93 -6.43 1.06
C LEU A 166 -7.02 -5.24 0.75
N VAL A 167 -5.77 -5.54 0.40
CA VAL A 167 -4.75 -4.58 -0.02
C VAL A 167 -4.47 -4.76 -1.52
N GLY A 168 -4.21 -3.67 -2.24
CA GLY A 168 -3.85 -3.75 -3.66
C GLY A 168 -3.62 -2.38 -4.27
N HIS A 169 -3.51 -2.31 -5.60
CA HIS A 169 -3.29 -1.06 -6.32
C HIS A 169 -4.27 -0.89 -7.48
N GLY A 170 -5.32 -0.08 -7.29
CA GLY A 170 -6.35 0.09 -8.31
C GLY A 170 -7.46 -0.95 -8.27
N LEU A 171 -7.66 -1.60 -7.11
CA LEU A 171 -8.62 -2.69 -6.83
C LEU A 171 -10.04 -2.52 -7.38
N LYS A 172 -10.47 -1.29 -7.70
CA LYS A 172 -11.76 -1.07 -8.37
C LYS A 172 -11.83 -1.77 -9.72
N ASN A 173 -10.71 -1.82 -10.45
CA ASN A 173 -10.65 -2.48 -11.76
C ASN A 173 -10.75 -4.00 -11.57
N ASP A 174 -9.96 -4.55 -10.66
CA ASP A 174 -9.88 -5.99 -10.37
C ASP A 174 -11.21 -6.55 -9.88
N LEU A 175 -11.75 -5.94 -8.83
CA LEU A 175 -13.05 -6.34 -8.28
C LEU A 175 -14.18 -6.09 -9.27
N GLY A 176 -14.04 -5.07 -10.13
CA GLY A 176 -15.02 -4.75 -11.17
C GLY A 176 -15.13 -5.83 -12.24
N VAL A 177 -14.01 -6.37 -12.72
CA VAL A 177 -13.99 -7.46 -13.72
C VAL A 177 -14.59 -8.74 -13.14
N MET A 178 -14.32 -9.05 -11.87
CA MET A 178 -14.88 -10.22 -11.18
C MET A 178 -16.30 -9.99 -10.64
N ASN A 179 -16.85 -8.78 -10.74
CA ASN A 179 -18.11 -8.36 -10.12
C ASN A 179 -18.18 -8.66 -8.61
N ILE A 180 -17.06 -8.49 -7.89
CA ILE A 180 -16.96 -8.70 -6.44
C ILE A 180 -17.17 -7.37 -5.73
N GLN A 181 -18.03 -7.36 -4.71
CA GLN A 181 -18.15 -6.22 -3.81
C GLN A 181 -17.37 -6.47 -2.52
N HIS A 182 -16.39 -5.61 -2.25
CA HIS A 182 -15.62 -5.62 -1.00
C HIS A 182 -16.01 -4.41 -0.15
N PRO A 183 -16.23 -4.56 1.17
CA PRO A 183 -16.54 -3.43 2.04
C PRO A 183 -15.45 -2.35 1.99
N TRP A 184 -15.84 -1.09 1.81
CA TRP A 184 -14.91 0.03 1.68
C TRP A 184 -14.02 0.19 2.91
N TYR A 185 -14.54 -0.14 4.10
CA TYR A 185 -13.83 -0.02 5.37
C TYR A 185 -12.78 -1.12 5.56
N ASP A 186 -12.83 -2.19 4.78
CA ASP A 186 -11.84 -3.28 4.75
C ASP A 186 -11.01 -3.25 3.45
N THR A 187 -11.10 -2.21 2.63
CA THR A 187 -10.26 -2.06 1.43
C THR A 187 -9.12 -1.07 1.70
N ARG A 188 -7.91 -1.43 1.26
CA ARG A 188 -6.68 -0.64 1.35
C ARG A 188 -6.05 -0.50 -0.03
N ASP A 189 -6.70 0.31 -0.86
CA ASP A 189 -6.27 0.60 -2.23
C ASP A 189 -5.17 1.69 -2.25
N THR A 190 -3.94 1.28 -2.54
CA THR A 190 -2.76 2.16 -2.58
C THR A 190 -2.84 3.21 -3.68
N ALA A 191 -3.64 3.02 -4.72
CA ALA A 191 -3.88 4.03 -5.75
C ALA A 191 -4.78 5.17 -5.24
N LYS A 192 -5.56 4.94 -4.19
CA LYS A 192 -6.51 5.90 -3.59
C LYS A 192 -6.05 6.44 -2.23
N TYR A 193 -4.90 6.01 -1.74
CA TYR A 193 -4.35 6.53 -0.49
C TYR A 193 -3.76 7.92 -0.73
N GLU A 194 -4.40 8.96 -0.18
CA GLU A 194 -4.07 10.38 -0.45
C GLU A 194 -2.55 10.70 -0.32
N PRO A 195 -1.82 10.20 0.70
CA PRO A 195 -0.37 10.41 0.79
C PRO A 195 0.48 9.81 -0.34
N PHE A 196 -0.09 8.89 -1.13
CA PHE A 196 0.53 8.27 -2.31
C PHE A 196 0.05 8.88 -3.63
N MET A 197 -0.96 9.74 -3.63
CA MET A 197 -1.50 10.33 -4.84
C MET A 197 -0.62 11.51 -5.31
N LYS A 198 -0.78 11.92 -6.57
CA LYS A 198 -0.07 13.08 -7.14
C LYS A 198 -0.49 14.35 -6.40
N LYS A 199 0.42 15.33 -6.27
CA LYS A 199 0.02 16.63 -5.72
C LYS A 199 -1.00 17.30 -6.65
N THR A 200 -2.05 17.86 -6.08
CA THR A 200 -3.00 18.68 -6.82
C THR A 200 -2.30 19.92 -7.39
N LYS A 201 -2.73 20.38 -8.58
CA LYS A 201 -2.21 21.62 -9.16
C LYS A 201 -2.59 22.78 -8.23
N LYS A 202 -1.71 23.79 -8.11
CA LYS A 202 -1.92 24.95 -7.20
C LYS A 202 -3.25 25.68 -7.43
N ASN A 203 -3.83 25.59 -8.63
CA ASN A 203 -5.08 26.26 -9.02
C ASN A 203 -6.25 25.28 -9.18
N ALA A 204 -6.12 24.03 -8.71
CA ALA A 204 -7.21 23.08 -8.77
C ALA A 204 -8.32 23.47 -7.77
N PRO A 205 -9.61 23.34 -8.12
CA PRO A 205 -10.69 23.59 -7.18
C PRO A 205 -10.55 22.70 -5.94
N PRO A 206 -11.00 23.14 -4.74
CA PRO A 206 -10.85 22.39 -3.49
C PRO A 206 -11.45 20.98 -3.52
N THR A 207 -12.41 20.74 -4.43
CA THR A 207 -13.08 19.46 -4.66
C THR A 207 -12.31 18.51 -5.57
N SER A 208 -11.19 18.95 -6.15
CA SER A 208 -10.41 18.12 -7.08
C SER A 208 -9.62 17.07 -6.32
N MET A 209 -10.02 15.81 -6.50
CA MET A 209 -9.22 14.68 -6.03
C MET A 209 -7.91 14.61 -6.82
N PRO A 210 -6.78 14.35 -6.15
CA PRO A 210 -5.52 14.13 -6.85
C PRO A 210 -5.59 12.90 -7.76
N ASN A 211 -4.73 12.83 -8.76
CA ASN A 211 -4.65 11.65 -9.62
C ASN A 211 -3.80 10.57 -8.96
N PRO A 212 -4.13 9.27 -9.13
CA PRO A 212 -3.28 8.17 -8.69
C PRO A 212 -1.87 8.23 -9.32
N ARG A 213 -0.88 7.71 -8.58
CA ARG A 213 0.46 7.40 -9.11
C ARG A 213 0.48 5.94 -9.54
N LYS A 214 1.33 5.59 -10.51
CA LYS A 214 1.52 4.19 -10.93
C LYS A 214 2.20 3.41 -9.80
N LEU A 215 1.91 2.10 -9.70
CA LEU A 215 2.52 1.22 -8.71
C LEU A 215 4.05 1.25 -8.81
N LYS A 216 4.63 1.10 -10.01
CA LYS A 216 6.07 1.17 -10.23
C LYS A 216 6.73 2.46 -9.73
N ASP A 217 6.06 3.61 -9.88
CA ASP A 217 6.57 4.89 -9.40
C ASP A 217 6.57 4.93 -7.86
N LEU A 218 5.56 4.33 -7.22
CA LEU A 218 5.47 4.25 -5.77
C LEU A 218 6.48 3.26 -5.21
N ALA A 219 6.59 2.07 -5.80
CA ALA A 219 7.58 1.07 -5.42
C ALA A 219 9.00 1.65 -5.48
N LEU A 220 9.34 2.34 -6.58
CA LEU A 220 10.64 2.99 -6.72
C LEU A 220 10.85 4.08 -5.66
N THR A 221 9.91 5.02 -5.51
CA THR A 221 10.12 6.20 -4.64
C THR A 221 9.90 5.95 -3.15
N LYS A 222 9.24 4.86 -2.77
CA LYS A 222 8.89 4.55 -1.38
C LYS A 222 9.53 3.28 -0.87
N LEU A 223 9.81 2.30 -1.71
CA LEU A 223 10.40 1.02 -1.32
C LEU A 223 11.82 0.83 -1.89
N ASP A 224 12.31 1.77 -2.71
CA ASP A 224 13.58 1.65 -3.43
C ASP A 224 13.66 0.36 -4.27
N ARG A 225 12.50 -0.08 -4.80
CA ARG A 225 12.32 -1.32 -5.58
C ARG A 225 11.91 -0.99 -7.02
N VAL A 226 12.58 -1.59 -7.99
CA VAL A 226 12.20 -1.54 -9.40
C VAL A 226 11.31 -2.75 -9.70
N ILE A 227 10.10 -2.49 -10.19
CA ILE A 227 9.10 -3.48 -10.65
C ILE A 227 8.56 -3.03 -12.01
N GLN A 228 7.86 -3.90 -12.74
CA GLN A 228 7.25 -3.58 -14.05
C GLN A 228 8.24 -2.90 -15.00
N LYS A 229 9.38 -3.56 -15.24
CA LYS A 229 10.44 -3.04 -16.12
C LYS A 229 9.92 -2.90 -17.54
N GLU A 230 10.39 -1.87 -18.22
CA GLU A 230 9.96 -1.61 -19.60
C GLU A 230 10.41 -2.74 -20.53
N GLY A 231 9.47 -3.26 -21.32
CA GLY A 231 9.71 -4.41 -22.19
C GLY A 231 9.53 -5.78 -21.53
N GLU A 232 9.30 -5.84 -20.22
CA GLU A 232 8.96 -7.07 -19.49
C GLU A 232 7.46 -7.06 -19.12
N PRO A 233 6.76 -8.21 -19.23
CA PRO A 233 5.40 -8.31 -18.72
C PRO A 233 5.37 -8.14 -17.20
N HIS A 234 4.23 -7.72 -16.69
CA HIS A 234 3.97 -7.60 -15.27
C HIS A 234 3.87 -8.98 -14.63
N CYS A 235 4.12 -9.01 -13.33
CA CYS A 235 3.98 -10.18 -12.49
C CYS A 235 3.00 -9.84 -11.37
N SER A 236 1.80 -10.38 -11.43
CA SER A 236 0.74 -10.15 -10.45
C SER A 236 1.18 -10.47 -9.01
N ILE A 237 2.05 -11.46 -8.79
CA ILE A 237 2.63 -11.72 -7.47
C ILE A 237 3.53 -10.57 -7.02
N GLU A 238 4.43 -10.08 -7.88
CA GLU A 238 5.32 -8.95 -7.56
C GLU A 238 4.51 -7.69 -7.24
N ASP A 239 3.46 -7.43 -8.03
CA ASP A 239 2.61 -6.26 -7.89
C ASP A 239 1.75 -6.31 -6.62
N ALA A 240 1.16 -7.47 -6.29
CA ALA A 240 0.43 -7.68 -5.03
C ALA A 240 1.35 -7.47 -3.81
N ILE A 241 2.57 -8.01 -3.84
CA ILE A 241 3.57 -7.82 -2.78
C ILE A 241 4.00 -6.35 -2.69
N ALA A 242 4.24 -5.68 -3.82
CA ALA A 242 4.62 -4.27 -3.82
C ALA A 242 3.52 -3.37 -3.23
N ALA A 243 2.25 -3.65 -3.55
CA ALA A 243 1.12 -2.95 -2.95
C ALA A 243 1.02 -3.20 -1.44
N LEU A 244 1.25 -4.44 -1.00
CA LEU A 244 1.27 -4.81 0.41
C LEU A 244 2.40 -4.10 1.17
N ASP A 245 3.61 -4.07 0.62
CA ASP A 245 4.77 -3.43 1.24
C ASP A 245 4.58 -1.90 1.34
N LEU A 246 3.95 -1.28 0.33
CA LEU A 246 3.53 0.12 0.39
C LEU A 246 2.53 0.36 1.53
N TYR A 247 1.54 -0.53 1.66
CA TYR A 247 0.59 -0.48 2.77
C TYR A 247 1.30 -0.62 4.12
N LYS A 248 2.15 -1.64 4.31
CA LYS A 248 2.93 -1.88 5.54
C LYS A 248 3.70 -0.62 5.96
N LYS A 249 4.39 0.02 5.00
CA LYS A 249 5.15 1.27 5.24
C LYS A 249 4.29 2.45 5.72
N ALA A 250 3.00 2.45 5.40
CA ALA A 250 2.06 3.49 5.80
C ALA A 250 1.03 3.04 6.86
N ARG A 251 1.09 1.77 7.30
CA ARG A 251 0.02 1.07 8.03
C ARG A 251 -0.50 1.86 9.22
N CYS A 252 0.39 2.30 10.12
CA CYS A 252 -0.06 2.96 11.34
C CYS A 252 -0.86 4.24 11.06
N LYS A 253 -0.45 5.03 10.07
CA LYS A 253 -1.18 6.25 9.68
C LYS A 253 -2.46 5.91 8.93
N TRP A 254 -2.41 4.87 8.09
CA TRP A 254 -3.55 4.43 7.30
C TRP A 254 -4.66 3.89 8.21
N GLU A 255 -4.36 2.98 9.13
CA GLU A 255 -5.34 2.41 10.05
C GLU A 255 -5.92 3.45 11.02
N ALA A 256 -5.10 4.39 11.50
CA ALA A 256 -5.61 5.51 12.29
C ALA A 256 -6.63 6.36 11.50
N ALA A 257 -6.36 6.63 10.22
CA ALA A 257 -7.28 7.37 9.36
C ALA A 257 -8.56 6.56 9.04
N MET A 258 -8.45 5.25 8.86
CA MET A 258 -9.59 4.37 8.61
C MET A 258 -10.48 4.23 9.83
N SER A 259 -9.89 4.01 11.01
CA SER A 259 -10.63 3.99 12.28
C SER A 259 -11.40 5.28 12.50
N TYR A 260 -10.78 6.45 12.25
CA TYR A 260 -11.48 7.73 12.32
C TYR A 260 -12.67 7.81 11.35
N LYS A 261 -12.50 7.39 10.09
CA LYS A 261 -13.57 7.41 9.08
C LYS A 261 -14.72 6.49 9.47
N MET A 262 -14.42 5.26 9.90
CA MET A 262 -15.42 4.27 10.32
C MET A 262 -16.25 4.79 11.49
N ASN A 263 -15.58 5.30 12.54
CA ASN A 263 -16.26 5.87 13.71
C ASN A 263 -17.16 7.03 13.34
N ARG A 264 -16.72 7.90 12.42
CA ARG A 264 -17.51 9.03 11.95
C ARG A 264 -18.73 8.57 11.14
N THR A 265 -18.58 7.57 10.28
CA THR A 265 -19.69 6.99 9.52
C THR A 265 -20.73 6.36 10.45
N GLN A 266 -20.28 5.65 11.50
CA GLN A 266 -21.15 5.06 12.49
C GLN A 266 -21.95 6.12 13.26
N GLN A 267 -21.29 7.18 13.74
CA GLN A 267 -21.97 8.30 14.42
C GLN A 267 -23.03 8.97 13.55
N ILE A 268 -22.77 9.12 12.25
CA ILE A 268 -23.74 9.71 11.31
C ILE A 268 -24.94 8.77 11.13
N ALA A 269 -24.70 7.47 11.01
CA ALA A 269 -25.77 6.47 10.87
C ALA A 269 -26.66 6.44 12.13
N GLU A 270 -26.06 6.37 13.32
CA GLU A 270 -26.77 6.40 14.61
C GLU A 270 -27.60 7.68 14.77
N ALA A 271 -27.03 8.84 14.44
CA ALA A 271 -27.74 10.13 14.51
C ALA A 271 -28.90 10.23 13.51
N SER A 272 -28.84 9.51 12.38
CA SER A 272 -29.94 9.48 11.41
C SER A 272 -31.10 8.58 11.85
N GLU A 273 -30.81 7.56 12.66
CA GLU A 273 -31.82 6.63 13.19
C GLU A 273 -32.57 7.21 14.40
N THR A 274 -31.94 8.09 15.19
CA THR A 274 -32.58 8.73 16.35
C THR A 274 -33.52 9.89 16.02
N ASN A 275 -33.62 10.29 14.75
CA ASN A 275 -34.45 11.41 14.28
C ASN A 275 -35.79 10.96 13.64
N PHE A 276 -36.21 9.72 13.89
CA PHE A 276 -37.49 9.15 13.49
C PHE A 276 -38.30 8.67 14.69
#